data_AF-A0A0P4UZP8-F1
#
_entry.id   AF-A0A0P4UZP8-F1
#
_cell.length_a   1.000
_cell.length_b   1.000
_cell.length_c   1.000
_cell.angle_alpha   90.00
_cell.angle_beta   90.00
_cell.angle_gamma   90.00
#
_symmetry.space_group_name_H-M   'P 1'
#
loop_
_entity.id
_entity.type
_entity.pdbx_description
1 polymer ?
#
loop_
_entity_poly.entity_id
_entity_poly.type
_entity_poly.pdbx_seq_one_letter_code
_entity_poly.pdbx_strand_id
1 'polypeptide(L)' 'MIQAKFDLDESQFEFLNQFEQYGFRDESELIRTALIRLQQELQCDRLEESATLYAELYAEDEEVRSLTEAGLLEWAE' A
#
# COMPACT_ATOMS: atom_id res chain seq x y z
N MET A 1 -16.44 17.49 -4.61
CA MET A 1 -16.03 16.32 -5.42
C MET A 1 -15.32 16.83 -6.66
N ILE A 2 -14.17 16.27 -6.98
CA ILE A 2 -13.42 16.58 -8.21
C ILE A 2 -13.81 15.51 -9.23
N GLN A 3 -14.09 15.93 -10.47
CA GLN A 3 -14.41 15.02 -11.57
C GLN A 3 -13.19 14.84 -12.46
N ALA A 4 -12.97 13.60 -12.90
CA ALA A 4 -11.96 13.26 -13.89
C ALA A 4 -12.61 12.37 -14.95
N LYS A 5 -12.18 12.50 -16.20
CA LYS A 5 -12.58 11.64 -17.31
C LYS A 5 -11.43 10.71 -17.65
N PHE A 6 -11.74 9.45 -17.86
CA PHE A 6 -10.80 8.42 -18.24
C PHE A 6 -11.39 7.62 -19.39
N ASP A 7 -10.53 7.17 -20.28
CA ASP A 7 -10.89 6.18 -21.28
C ASP A 7 -10.74 4.80 -20.65
N LEU A 8 -11.72 3.94 -20.90
CA LEU A 8 -11.76 2.56 -20.43
C LEU A 8 -11.79 1.65 -21.65
N ASP A 9 -11.11 0.51 -21.54
CA ASP A 9 -11.31 -0.55 -22.52
C ASP A 9 -12.66 -1.25 -22.30
N GLU A 10 -13.09 -2.02 -23.29
CA GLU A 10 -14.39 -2.70 -23.28
C GLU A 10 -14.53 -3.64 -22.08
N SER A 11 -13.46 -4.34 -21.69
CA SER A 11 -13.49 -5.27 -20.55
C SER A 11 -13.63 -4.54 -19.21
N GLN A 12 -12.96 -3.39 -19.07
CA GLN A 12 -13.09 -2.52 -17.89
C GLN A 12 -14.50 -1.91 -17.80
N PHE A 13 -15.07 -1.53 -18.93
CA PHE A 13 -16.43 -0.99 -19.00
C PHE A 13 -17.47 -2.07 -18.66
N GLU A 14 -17.33 -3.29 -19.18
CA GLU A 14 -18.19 -4.43 -18.83
C GLU A 14 -18.10 -4.76 -17.34
N PHE A 15 -16.88 -4.78 -16.77
CA PHE A 15 -16.69 -4.99 -15.34
C PHE A 15 -17.42 -3.93 -14.51
N LEU A 16 -17.33 -2.66 -14.91
CA LEU A 16 -18.05 -1.57 -14.23
C LEU A 16 -19.55 -1.74 -14.32
N ASN A 17 -20.11 -2.09 -15.47
CA ASN A 17 -21.56 -2.31 -15.63
C ASN A 17 -22.10 -3.45 -14.75
N GLN A 18 -21.23 -4.34 -14.27
CA GLN A 18 -21.60 -5.44 -13.37
C GLN A 18 -21.51 -5.04 -11.89
N PHE A 19 -21.39 -3.74 -11.56
CA PHE A 19 -21.21 -3.25 -10.18
C PHE A 19 -22.24 -3.80 -9.18
N GLU A 20 -23.50 -3.98 -9.60
CA GLU A 20 -24.57 -4.54 -8.76
C GLU A 20 -24.27 -5.98 -8.33
N GLN A 21 -23.62 -6.78 -9.19
CA GLN A 21 -23.27 -8.18 -8.89
C GLN A 21 -22.28 -8.29 -7.73
N TYR A 22 -21.49 -7.25 -7.51
CA TYR A 22 -20.50 -7.17 -6.44
C TYR A 22 -21.03 -6.41 -5.20
N GLY A 23 -22.30 -5.98 -5.22
CA GLY A 23 -22.95 -5.31 -4.10
C GLY A 23 -22.69 -3.81 -3.99
N PHE A 24 -22.18 -3.17 -5.05
CA PHE A 24 -22.03 -1.72 -5.09
C PHE A 24 -23.35 -1.03 -5.48
N ARG A 25 -23.55 0.18 -5.00
CA ARG A 25 -24.72 1.03 -5.30
C ARG A 25 -24.66 1.64 -6.70
N ASP A 26 -23.46 2.01 -7.14
CA ASP A 26 -23.20 2.65 -8.42
C ASP A 26 -21.76 2.40 -8.88
N GLU A 27 -21.50 2.65 -10.15
CA GLU A 27 -20.17 2.54 -10.77
C GLU A 27 -19.12 3.38 -10.04
N SER A 28 -19.50 4.56 -9.54
CA SER A 28 -18.59 5.47 -8.86
C SER A 28 -18.15 4.95 -7.49
N GLU A 29 -19.02 4.21 -6.80
CA GLU A 29 -18.68 3.52 -5.55
C GLU A 29 -17.65 2.43 -5.82
N LEU A 30 -17.85 1.60 -6.85
CA LEU A 30 -16.90 0.58 -7.26
C LEU A 30 -15.52 1.19 -7.60
N ILE A 31 -15.49 2.25 -8.42
CA ILE A 31 -14.24 2.92 -8.80
C ILE A 31 -13.54 3.48 -7.57
N ARG A 32 -14.29 4.11 -6.66
CA ARG A 32 -13.73 4.67 -5.43
C ARG A 32 -13.11 3.57 -4.55
N THR A 33 -13.79 2.45 -4.39
CA THR A 33 -13.26 1.30 -3.64
C THR A 33 -12.02 0.73 -4.30
N ALA A 34 -12.00 0.60 -5.62
CA ALA A 34 -10.82 0.14 -6.36
C ALA A 34 -9.62 1.07 -6.18
N LEU A 35 -9.83 2.39 -6.28
CA LEU A 35 -8.77 3.38 -6.06
C LEU A 35 -8.22 3.37 -4.63
N ILE A 36 -9.10 3.19 -3.62
CA ILE A 36 -8.67 3.09 -2.23
C ILE A 36 -7.81 1.84 -2.02
N ARG A 37 -8.22 0.69 -2.56
CA ARG A 37 -7.45 -0.56 -2.47
C ARG A 37 -6.08 -0.42 -3.14
N LEU A 38 -6.05 0.11 -4.36
CA LEU A 38 -4.80 0.33 -5.08
C LEU A 38 -3.88 1.30 -4.33
N GLN A 39 -4.42 2.36 -3.73
CA GLN A 39 -3.64 3.28 -2.91
C GLN A 39 -3.01 2.57 -1.70
N GLN A 40 -3.76 1.70 -1.02
CA GLN A 40 -3.26 0.95 0.12
C GLN A 40 -2.17 -0.04 -0.29
N GLU A 41 -2.37 -0.77 -1.38
CA GLU A 41 -1.38 -1.70 -1.93
C GLU A 41 -0.07 -0.98 -2.26
N LEU A 42 -0.13 0.12 -3.04
CA LEU A 42 1.04 0.91 -3.39
C LEU A 42 1.75 1.51 -2.16
N GLN A 43 1.01 1.84 -1.10
CA GLN A 43 1.60 2.31 0.15
C GLN A 43 2.29 1.18 0.91
N CYS A 44 1.68 0.01 0.99
CA CYS A 44 2.28 -1.18 1.61
C CYS A 44 3.56 -1.60 0.88
N ASP A 45 3.53 -1.69 -0.45
CA ASP A 45 4.69 -2.04 -1.27
C ASP A 45 5.86 -1.07 -1.01
N ARG A 46 5.56 0.23 -0.93
CA ARG A 46 6.57 1.25 -0.63
C ARG A 46 7.12 1.13 0.79
N LEU A 47 6.29 0.78 1.77
CA LEU A 47 6.73 0.57 3.13
C LEU A 47 7.65 -0.66 3.22
N GLU A 48 7.30 -1.75 2.55
CA GLU A 48 8.11 -2.98 2.49
C GLU A 48 9.46 -2.74 1.79
N GLU A 49 9.45 -2.01 0.66
CA GLU A 49 10.67 -1.59 -0.02
C GLU A 49 11.54 -0.74 0.90
N SER A 50 10.95 0.22 1.62
CA SER A 50 11.69 1.06 2.55
C SER A 50 12.26 0.26 3.74
N ALA A 51 11.51 -0.69 4.28
CA ALA A 51 11.95 -1.55 5.38
C ALA A 51 13.10 -2.47 4.94
N THR A 52 13.04 -2.98 3.71
CA THR A 52 14.11 -3.79 3.11
C THR A 52 15.40 -2.98 2.98
N LEU A 53 15.30 -1.76 2.42
CA LEU A 53 16.46 -0.86 2.30
C LEU A 53 17.05 -0.47 3.67
N TYR A 54 16.21 -0.24 4.68
CA TYR A 54 16.67 0.01 6.05
C TYR A 54 17.37 -1.21 6.64
N ALA A 55 16.86 -2.42 6.41
CA ALA A 55 17.48 -3.65 6.90
C ALA A 55 18.86 -3.89 6.26
N GLU A 56 19.00 -3.60 4.96
CA GLU A 56 20.29 -3.65 4.26
C GLU A 56 21.29 -2.65 4.86
N LEU A 57 20.89 -1.39 5.02
CA LEU A 57 21.74 -0.37 5.64
C LEU A 57 22.14 -0.73 7.07
N TYR A 58 21.19 -1.21 7.87
CA TYR A 58 21.42 -1.64 9.25
C TYR A 58 22.37 -2.85 9.34
N ALA A 59 22.31 -3.77 8.38
CA ALA A 59 23.21 -4.93 8.33
C ALA A 59 24.68 -4.52 8.09
N GLU A 60 24.90 -3.45 7.33
CA GLU A 60 26.23 -2.94 7.00
C GLU A 60 26.83 -2.07 8.13
N ASP A 61 25.99 -1.46 8.97
CA ASP A 61 26.43 -0.56 10.04
C ASP A 61 26.62 -1.29 11.38
N GLU A 62 27.85 -1.66 11.69
CA GLU A 62 28.23 -2.35 12.93
C GLU A 62 28.11 -1.48 14.19
N GLU A 63 28.32 -0.17 14.07
CA GLU A 63 28.20 0.76 15.19
C GLU A 63 26.74 0.90 15.62
N VAL A 64 25.84 1.12 14.65
CA VAL A 64 24.40 1.22 14.90
C VAL A 64 23.83 -0.08 15.46
N ARG A 65 24.27 -1.25 14.94
CA ARG A 65 23.90 -2.56 15.50
C ARG A 65 24.32 -2.72 16.96
N SER A 66 25.58 -2.40 17.26
CA SER A 66 26.11 -2.51 18.63
C SER A 66 25.37 -1.61 19.61
N LEU A 67 25.03 -0.39 19.22
CA LEU A 67 24.24 0.53 20.04
C LEU A 67 22.80 0.04 20.25
N THR A 68 22.19 -0.53 19.20
CA THR A 68 20.82 -1.06 19.27
C THR A 68 20.75 -2.29 20.18
N GLU A 69 21.73 -3.19 20.10
CA GLU A 69 21.85 -4.37 20.97
C GLU A 69 22.13 -3.99 22.43
N ALA A 70 22.98 -2.98 22.67
CA ALA A 70 23.24 -2.48 24.01
C ALA A 70 21.98 -1.87 24.68
N GLY A 71 21.21 -1.09 23.92
CA GLY A 71 19.95 -0.51 24.42
C GLY A 71 18.86 -1.55 24.71
N LEU A 72 18.81 -2.66 23.94
CA LEU A 72 17.90 -3.79 24.20
C LEU A 72 18.21 -4.50 25.53
N LEU A 73 19.50 -4.59 25.90
CA LEU A 73 19.94 -5.16 27.17
C LEU A 73 19.54 -4.30 28.38
N GLU A 74 19.60 -2.97 28.26
CA GLU A 74 19.19 -2.05 29.34
C GLU A 74 17.67 -1.95 29.53
N TRP A 75 16.87 -2.27 28.51
CA TRP A 75 15.41 -2.20 28.57
C TRP A 75 14.73 -3.44 29.15
N ALA A 76 15.49 -4.53 29.32
CA ALA A 76 15.00 -5.80 29.85
C ALA A 76 15.09 -5.91 31.40
N GLU A 77 15.69 -4.92 32.07
CA GLU A 77 15.66 -4.73 33.53
C GLU A 77 14.46 -3.88 33.99
#